data_AF-A0AA39GMD8-F1
#
_entry.id   AF-A0AA39GMD8-F1
#
_cell.length_a   1.000
_cell.length_b   1.000
_cell.length_c   1.000
_cell.angle_alpha   90.00
_cell.angle_beta   90.00
_cell.angle_gamma   90.00
#
_symmetry.space_group_name_H-M   'P 1'
#
loop_
_entity.id
_entity.type
_entity.pdbx_description
1 polymer ?
#
loop_
_entity_poly.entity_id
_entity_poly.type
_entity_poly.pdbx_seq_one_letter_code
_entity_poly.pdbx_strand_id
1 'polypeptide(L)'
;MAALKARVAAAVGTSKAKGGLNVGLHPALEDLGSWKPGNNARESNPASGRAPQQTWKQGNAPRQGSPASFGGASGQSNPYFDESLAAQPSGGKKRHSRQLIFNQKGKFIQQANALRRQAALEAMKKRIAAQTRKAGIDEDMDVEKNFAVEAPPEIEWWDEGLVDGSNYDEIDDPSKLKISTPDTIITELVQHPVALEPPQDRQAPPPKAMYLTSKEKAKMRRQRRMEDLKEMQAKIRLGLVPAPPPKVKKGNLMRVLGDSAVKDPTAVEIRVNREIAERHQKHVDTNEERKLTKEQRHEKLAVNQQKDAEKGIHVLVFKINSLANGQHRYKIGVNAEQLALTGTCIMHPKFNLVVVEGGEWSTTKFRKLMLQRIDWTENAPSRDKDSKTGAEREWLLAENEKGELKDMSLNECKLVFEGEEKARAFRKWSSRVCETDAEARSFLGRAKMENFWQLAKGFV
;
A
#
# COMPACT_ATOMS: atom_id res chain seq x y z
N MET A 1 -4.22 20.88 -20.00
CA MET A 1 -5.14 19.88 -20.61
C MET A 1 -5.65 20.24 -22.00
N ALA A 2 -5.47 21.47 -22.52
CA ALA A 2 -5.82 21.81 -23.93
C ALA A 2 -4.65 21.61 -24.93
N ALA A 3 -3.39 21.72 -24.48
CA ALA A 3 -2.21 21.55 -25.33
C ALA A 3 -1.89 20.08 -25.71
N LEU A 4 -2.43 19.09 -24.97
CA LEU A 4 -2.20 17.68 -25.27
C LEU A 4 -3.18 17.13 -26.33
N LYS A 5 -4.38 17.73 -26.44
CA LYS A 5 -5.37 17.39 -27.49
C LYS A 5 -4.95 17.88 -28.89
N ALA A 6 -4.10 18.91 -28.98
CA ALA A 6 -3.61 19.44 -30.25
C ALA A 6 -2.51 18.58 -30.89
N ARG A 7 -1.76 17.79 -30.12
CA ARG A 7 -0.67 16.94 -30.66
C ARG A 7 -1.13 15.59 -31.22
N VAL A 8 -2.36 15.17 -30.90
CA VAL A 8 -2.93 13.91 -31.39
C VAL A 8 -3.67 14.10 -32.73
N ALA A 9 -4.08 15.33 -33.06
CA ALA A 9 -4.82 15.63 -34.30
C ALA A 9 -3.94 15.84 -35.55
N ALA A 10 -2.61 15.89 -35.42
CA ALA A 10 -1.70 16.20 -36.53
C ALA A 10 -1.12 14.95 -37.26
N ALA A 11 -1.52 13.73 -36.89
CA ALA A 11 -0.86 12.51 -37.37
C ALA A 11 -1.69 11.66 -38.36
N VAL A 12 -2.79 12.17 -38.91
CA VAL A 12 -3.57 11.44 -39.92
C VAL A 12 -3.91 12.36 -41.09
N GLY A 13 -3.06 12.33 -42.13
CA GLY A 13 -3.35 13.05 -43.37
C GLY A 13 -2.23 13.01 -44.42
N THR A 14 -2.35 12.06 -45.36
CA THR A 14 -1.92 12.12 -46.78
C THR A 14 -0.55 11.55 -47.26
N SER A 15 -0.70 10.62 -48.23
CA SER A 15 0.04 10.37 -49.50
C SER A 15 1.43 9.68 -49.61
N LYS A 16 1.38 8.42 -50.11
CA LYS A 16 2.01 7.81 -51.34
C LYS A 16 3.48 8.11 -51.74
N ALA A 17 4.29 7.04 -51.84
CA ALA A 17 5.25 6.64 -52.93
C ALA A 17 5.92 5.28 -52.53
N LYS A 18 5.86 4.17 -53.30
CA LYS A 18 6.61 3.70 -54.50
C LYS A 18 7.96 2.99 -54.19
N GLY A 19 8.10 1.75 -54.68
CA GLY A 19 9.35 0.92 -54.76
C GLY A 19 9.58 0.00 -53.56
N GLY A 20 10.00 -1.26 -53.65
CA GLY A 20 10.48 -2.11 -54.74
C GLY A 20 10.53 -3.57 -54.24
N LEU A 21 10.78 -4.51 -55.16
CA LEU A 21 10.63 -5.96 -55.02
C LEU A 21 11.45 -6.59 -53.87
N ASN A 22 10.85 -7.55 -53.16
CA ASN A 22 11.58 -8.70 -52.61
C ASN A 22 10.67 -9.93 -52.58
N VAL A 23 11.21 -11.01 -53.12
CA VAL A 23 10.52 -12.21 -53.59
C VAL A 23 10.20 -13.14 -52.40
N GLY A 24 8.98 -13.67 -52.35
CA GLY A 24 8.60 -14.71 -51.38
C GLY A 24 9.07 -16.09 -51.85
N LEU A 25 9.84 -16.77 -51.00
CA LEU A 25 10.23 -18.17 -51.13
C LEU A 25 8.99 -19.07 -51.02
N HIS A 26 8.93 -20.13 -51.83
CA HIS A 26 7.78 -21.06 -51.91
C HIS A 26 7.77 -22.02 -50.70
N PRO A 27 6.61 -22.34 -50.09
CA PRO A 27 6.50 -23.17 -48.88
C PRO A 27 6.77 -24.68 -49.07
N ALA A 28 7.56 -25.06 -50.09
CA ALA A 28 7.93 -26.45 -50.39
C ALA A 28 9.44 -26.72 -50.26
N LEU A 29 10.17 -25.82 -49.58
CA LEU A 29 11.64 -25.86 -49.48
C LEU A 29 12.17 -25.70 -48.03
N GLU A 30 11.30 -25.79 -47.03
CA GLU A 30 11.66 -25.57 -45.62
C GLU A 30 11.74 -26.85 -44.77
N ASP A 31 11.58 -28.04 -45.34
CA ASP A 31 11.56 -29.27 -44.53
C ASP A 31 12.34 -30.44 -45.17
N LEU A 32 13.65 -30.45 -44.91
CA LEU A 32 14.51 -31.64 -45.04
C LEU A 32 15.49 -31.64 -43.86
N GLY A 33 15.09 -32.29 -42.77
CA GLY A 33 15.94 -32.49 -41.60
C GLY A 33 15.45 -33.62 -40.69
N SER A 34 15.83 -34.85 -41.04
CA SER A 34 15.88 -36.06 -40.19
C SER A 34 14.58 -36.84 -39.87
N TRP A 35 14.77 -38.14 -39.61
CA TRP A 35 13.93 -39.26 -40.04
C TRP A 35 13.58 -40.18 -38.84
N LYS A 36 12.27 -40.47 -38.63
CA LYS A 36 11.59 -41.67 -38.04
C LYS A 36 11.87 -42.12 -36.58
N PRO A 37 11.08 -43.08 -36.01
CA PRO A 37 9.73 -43.62 -36.35
C PRO A 37 8.73 -43.45 -35.15
N GLY A 38 7.41 -43.66 -35.16
CA GLY A 38 6.47 -44.46 -35.93
C GLY A 38 5.68 -45.34 -34.94
N ASN A 39 4.40 -45.05 -34.67
CA ASN A 39 3.48 -46.04 -34.07
C ASN A 39 1.99 -45.72 -34.30
N ASN A 40 1.37 -46.56 -35.13
CA ASN A 40 0.04 -47.17 -35.07
C ASN A 40 -1.21 -46.38 -34.60
N ALA A 41 -2.12 -46.26 -35.58
CA ALA A 41 -3.48 -46.82 -35.60
C ALA A 41 -4.68 -45.92 -35.21
N ARG A 42 -5.60 -45.85 -36.19
CA ARG A 42 -7.03 -46.23 -36.13
C ARG A 42 -8.07 -45.10 -36.29
N GLU A 43 -8.80 -45.23 -37.42
CA GLU A 43 -10.26 -45.07 -37.65
C GLU A 43 -11.02 -44.07 -36.76
N SER A 44 -11.84 -43.14 -37.24
CA SER A 44 -13.03 -43.30 -38.09
C SER A 44 -13.78 -41.95 -38.22
N ASN A 45 -14.53 -41.80 -39.32
CA ASN A 45 -15.50 -40.73 -39.66
C ASN A 45 -16.80 -40.88 -38.80
N PRO A 46 -17.95 -40.18 -39.01
CA PRO A 46 -18.29 -39.00 -39.85
C PRO A 46 -19.36 -38.01 -39.23
N ALA A 47 -19.83 -37.07 -40.08
CA ALA A 47 -21.22 -36.55 -40.19
C ALA A 47 -21.73 -35.54 -39.13
N SER A 48 -22.66 -34.61 -39.36
CA SER A 48 -23.46 -34.09 -40.50
C SER A 48 -24.21 -32.85 -39.99
N GLY A 49 -24.83 -32.03 -40.86
CA GLY A 49 -25.82 -31.03 -40.43
C GLY A 49 -26.01 -29.82 -41.37
N ARG A 50 -27.05 -29.85 -42.19
CA ARG A 50 -27.42 -28.94 -43.29
C ARG A 50 -28.44 -27.85 -42.85
N ALA A 51 -28.29 -26.62 -43.37
CA ALA A 51 -29.24 -25.85 -44.23
C ALA A 51 -30.35 -25.06 -43.47
N PRO A 52 -31.14 -24.11 -44.06
CA PRO A 52 -31.37 -23.84 -45.50
C PRO A 52 -31.48 -22.36 -45.98
N GLN A 53 -31.73 -22.23 -47.29
CA GLN A 53 -31.89 -21.04 -48.17
C GLN A 53 -33.26 -20.36 -48.11
N GLN A 54 -33.33 -19.12 -48.65
CA GLN A 54 -34.48 -18.61 -49.43
C GLN A 54 -34.01 -17.75 -50.63
N THR A 55 -34.80 -17.75 -51.72
CA THR A 55 -34.56 -17.19 -53.07
C THR A 55 -35.58 -16.10 -53.42
N TRP A 56 -35.58 -15.61 -54.68
CA TRP A 56 -36.66 -15.01 -55.55
C TRP A 56 -36.10 -13.80 -56.36
N LYS A 57 -35.76 -13.94 -57.68
CA LYS A 57 -36.46 -13.56 -58.96
C LYS A 57 -36.65 -12.03 -59.17
N GLN A 58 -36.58 -11.38 -60.34
CA GLN A 58 -36.75 -11.72 -61.78
C GLN A 58 -36.21 -10.54 -62.65
N GLY A 59 -35.74 -10.76 -63.89
CA GLY A 59 -36.42 -10.26 -65.11
C GLY A 59 -35.45 -9.93 -66.27
N ASN A 60 -35.78 -10.35 -67.50
CA ASN A 60 -34.98 -10.29 -68.73
C ASN A 60 -35.90 -10.02 -69.95
N ALA A 61 -35.38 -9.42 -71.04
CA ALA A 61 -35.98 -9.41 -72.40
C ALA A 61 -35.01 -8.78 -73.44
N PRO A 62 -35.17 -8.98 -74.79
CA PRO A 62 -35.53 -10.21 -75.50
C PRO A 62 -34.86 -10.44 -76.90
N ARG A 63 -35.13 -11.64 -77.49
CA ARG A 63 -35.25 -12.04 -78.94
C ARG A 63 -33.98 -12.05 -79.83
N GLN A 64 -33.80 -12.86 -80.88
CA GLN A 64 -34.55 -13.88 -81.67
C GLN A 64 -33.47 -14.69 -82.44
N GLY A 65 -33.54 -16.03 -82.61
CA GLY A 65 -34.08 -16.68 -83.81
C GLY A 65 -33.02 -17.55 -84.53
N SER A 66 -33.28 -18.85 -84.67
CA SER A 66 -32.49 -19.80 -85.49
C SER A 66 -32.94 -19.74 -86.97
N PRO A 67 -32.20 -20.35 -87.93
CA PRO A 67 -32.63 -21.70 -88.35
C PRO A 67 -31.55 -22.67 -88.90
N ALA A 68 -31.95 -23.95 -88.87
CA ALA A 68 -31.78 -25.06 -89.82
C ALA A 68 -30.40 -25.65 -90.24
N SER A 69 -30.33 -26.94 -89.92
CA SER A 69 -29.63 -28.08 -90.53
C SER A 69 -29.51 -28.05 -92.07
N PHE A 70 -28.43 -28.58 -92.64
CA PHE A 70 -28.39 -29.79 -93.49
C PHE A 70 -26.94 -30.13 -93.89
N GLY A 71 -26.62 -31.41 -93.85
CA GLY A 71 -25.30 -31.94 -94.20
C GLY A 71 -25.09 -32.04 -95.71
N GLY A 72 -23.81 -32.21 -96.07
CA GLY A 72 -23.37 -32.54 -97.41
C GLY A 72 -21.87 -32.78 -97.39
N ALA A 73 -21.47 -34.04 -97.52
CA ALA A 73 -20.08 -34.42 -97.74
C ALA A 73 -19.71 -34.15 -99.20
N SER A 74 -18.62 -33.40 -99.43
CA SER A 74 -17.74 -33.60 -100.58
C SER A 74 -16.42 -32.88 -100.31
N GLY A 75 -15.34 -33.65 -100.43
CA GLY A 75 -14.00 -33.24 -100.04
C GLY A 75 -13.37 -32.24 -101.00
N GLN A 76 -12.55 -31.36 -100.41
CA GLN A 76 -11.31 -30.88 -100.99
C GLN A 76 -10.31 -30.77 -99.82
N SER A 77 -9.25 -31.58 -99.88
CA SER A 77 -8.13 -31.54 -98.94
C SER A 77 -7.43 -30.19 -99.03
N ASN A 78 -7.33 -29.47 -97.91
CA ASN A 78 -6.61 -28.20 -97.86
C ASN A 78 -5.09 -28.50 -98.02
N PRO A 79 -4.42 -28.00 -99.07
CA PRO A 79 -3.02 -28.32 -99.36
C PRO A 79 -2.02 -27.76 -98.33
N TYR A 80 -2.48 -26.99 -97.35
CA TYR A 80 -1.69 -26.51 -96.21
C TYR A 80 -2.06 -27.17 -94.88
N PHE A 81 -2.98 -28.14 -94.89
CA PHE A 81 -3.37 -28.89 -93.71
C PHE A 81 -2.73 -30.27 -93.76
N ASP A 82 -1.66 -30.43 -93.00
CA ASP A 82 -0.96 -31.70 -92.85
C ASP A 82 -1.68 -32.60 -91.85
N GLU A 83 -2.43 -33.58 -92.36
CA GLU A 83 -3.17 -34.56 -91.58
C GLU A 83 -2.24 -35.48 -90.74
N SER A 84 -0.93 -35.47 -91.00
CA SER A 84 0.08 -36.16 -90.19
C SER A 84 0.37 -35.46 -88.84
N LEU A 85 -0.01 -34.19 -88.67
CA LEU A 85 0.09 -33.47 -87.39
C LEU A 85 -1.03 -33.81 -86.40
N ALA A 86 -2.11 -34.45 -86.86
CA ALA A 86 -3.21 -34.92 -86.01
C ALA A 86 -3.04 -36.37 -85.54
N ALA A 87 -2.12 -37.14 -86.16
CA ALA A 87 -1.94 -38.57 -85.93
C ALA A 87 -0.62 -38.92 -85.21
N GLN A 88 -0.15 -38.05 -84.30
CA GLN A 88 0.93 -38.37 -83.35
C GLN A 88 0.34 -38.67 -81.96
N PRO A 89 0.46 -39.90 -81.43
CA PRO A 89 0.07 -40.22 -80.07
C PRO A 89 1.22 -39.85 -79.12
N SER A 90 1.26 -38.60 -78.65
CA SER A 90 2.06 -38.27 -77.45
C SER A 90 1.57 -36.99 -76.74
N GLY A 91 1.07 -37.17 -75.51
CA GLY A 91 1.40 -36.33 -74.34
C GLY A 91 1.08 -34.82 -74.31
N GLY A 92 0.46 -34.21 -75.31
CA GLY A 92 0.23 -32.76 -75.36
C GLY A 92 -1.13 -32.30 -74.80
N LYS A 93 -1.21 -31.96 -73.50
CA LYS A 93 -2.41 -31.32 -72.90
C LYS A 93 -2.81 -30.06 -73.69
N LYS A 94 -4.06 -30.01 -74.20
CA LYS A 94 -4.68 -28.78 -74.74
C LYS A 94 -4.58 -27.67 -73.69
N ARG A 95 -3.81 -26.61 -73.96
CA ARG A 95 -3.69 -25.45 -73.06
C ARG A 95 -5.02 -24.67 -73.09
N HIS A 96 -5.85 -24.86 -72.06
CA HIS A 96 -6.97 -23.95 -71.79
C HIS A 96 -6.42 -22.64 -71.19
N SER A 97 -6.81 -21.49 -71.74
CA SER A 97 -6.46 -20.18 -71.18
C SER A 97 -7.07 -20.04 -69.78
N ARG A 98 -6.25 -19.71 -68.77
CA ARG A 98 -6.73 -19.49 -67.38
C ARG A 98 -7.79 -18.36 -67.37
N GLN A 99 -8.96 -18.62 -66.80
CA GLN A 99 -9.98 -17.60 -66.58
C GLN A 99 -9.51 -16.58 -65.54
N LEU A 100 -9.76 -15.30 -65.80
CA LEU A 100 -9.49 -14.21 -64.87
C LEU A 100 -10.50 -14.24 -63.72
N ILE A 101 -10.05 -14.57 -62.51
CA ILE A 101 -10.86 -14.51 -61.29
C ILE A 101 -10.62 -13.15 -60.63
N PHE A 102 -11.58 -12.24 -60.75
CA PHE A 102 -11.51 -10.92 -60.14
C PHE A 102 -11.87 -10.98 -58.65
N ASN A 103 -10.97 -10.53 -57.78
CA ASN A 103 -11.25 -10.41 -56.35
C ASN A 103 -12.17 -9.23 -56.07
N GLN A 104 -13.18 -9.43 -55.23
CA GLN A 104 -14.12 -8.37 -54.88
C GLN A 104 -13.41 -7.16 -54.25
N LYS A 105 -13.88 -5.96 -54.63
CA LYS A 105 -13.35 -4.69 -54.12
C LYS A 105 -13.37 -4.69 -52.58
N GLY A 106 -12.25 -4.35 -51.97
CA GLY A 106 -12.14 -4.26 -50.52
C GLY A 106 -11.64 -5.52 -49.79
N LYS A 107 -11.61 -6.71 -50.41
CA LYS A 107 -11.08 -7.94 -49.77
C LYS A 107 -9.66 -7.75 -49.24
N PHE A 108 -8.76 -7.25 -50.08
CA PHE A 108 -7.38 -6.98 -49.70
C PHE A 108 -7.20 -5.74 -48.83
N ILE A 109 -8.12 -4.78 -48.89
CA ILE A 109 -8.09 -3.60 -48.01
C ILE A 109 -8.43 -4.01 -46.58
N GLN A 110 -9.44 -4.88 -46.41
CA GLN A 110 -9.81 -5.44 -45.12
C GLN A 110 -8.69 -6.31 -44.54
N GLN A 111 -8.08 -7.17 -45.37
CA GLN A 111 -6.94 -7.99 -44.97
C GLN A 111 -5.72 -7.14 -44.57
N ALA A 112 -5.40 -6.08 -45.32
CA ALA A 112 -4.32 -5.15 -44.98
C ALA A 112 -4.60 -4.40 -43.68
N ASN A 113 -5.85 -3.99 -43.44
CA ASN A 113 -6.23 -3.32 -42.18
C ASN A 113 -6.18 -4.27 -40.99
N ALA A 114 -6.55 -5.54 -41.15
CA ALA A 114 -6.40 -6.55 -40.11
C ALA A 114 -4.91 -6.77 -39.76
N LEU A 115 -4.04 -6.86 -40.76
CA LEU A 115 -2.60 -7.05 -40.56
C LEU A 115 -1.94 -5.83 -39.90
N ARG A 116 -2.35 -4.60 -40.27
CA ARG A 116 -1.90 -3.38 -39.57
C ARG A 116 -2.33 -3.35 -38.10
N ARG A 117 -3.55 -3.80 -37.79
CA ARG A 117 -4.03 -3.90 -36.40
C ARG A 117 -3.21 -4.91 -35.60
N GLN A 118 -2.90 -6.06 -36.19
CA GLN A 118 -2.02 -7.06 -35.56
C GLN A 118 -0.62 -6.48 -35.31
N ALA A 119 0.00 -5.84 -36.31
CA ALA A 119 1.31 -5.20 -36.16
C ALA A 119 1.31 -4.09 -35.09
N ALA A 120 0.24 -3.29 -35.00
CA ALA A 120 0.10 -2.27 -33.96
C ALA A 120 -0.01 -2.88 -32.56
N LEU A 121 -0.76 -3.97 -32.40
CA LEU A 121 -0.86 -4.71 -31.13
C LEU A 121 0.47 -5.36 -30.73
N GLU A 122 1.20 -5.94 -31.69
CA GLU A 122 2.54 -6.48 -31.45
C GLU A 122 3.55 -5.39 -31.06
N ALA A 123 3.53 -4.25 -31.74
CA ALA A 123 4.36 -3.10 -31.39
C ALA A 123 4.04 -2.56 -29.98
N MET A 124 2.76 -2.55 -29.60
CA MET A 124 2.32 -2.17 -28.26
C MET A 124 2.81 -3.17 -27.21
N LYS A 125 2.65 -4.47 -27.44
CA LYS A 125 3.19 -5.53 -26.57
C LYS A 125 4.71 -5.43 -26.42
N LYS A 126 5.43 -5.17 -27.52
CA LYS A 126 6.90 -5.01 -27.51
C LYS A 126 7.33 -3.78 -26.70
N ARG A 127 6.58 -2.66 -26.77
CA ARG A 127 6.81 -1.49 -25.91
C ARG A 127 6.57 -1.78 -24.43
N ILE A 128 5.46 -2.46 -24.10
CA ILE A 128 5.15 -2.83 -22.71
C ILE A 128 6.26 -3.74 -22.17
N ALA A 129 6.65 -4.78 -22.90
CA ALA A 129 7.72 -5.68 -22.50
C ALA A 129 9.07 -4.96 -22.31
N ALA A 130 9.42 -4.02 -23.19
CA ALA A 130 10.63 -3.21 -23.06
C ALA A 130 10.58 -2.28 -21.82
N GLN A 131 9.42 -1.69 -21.54
CA GLN A 131 9.22 -0.84 -20.37
C GLN A 131 9.24 -1.64 -19.06
N THR A 132 8.63 -2.83 -19.03
CA THR A 132 8.69 -3.75 -17.88
C THR A 132 10.12 -4.24 -17.64
N ARG A 133 10.87 -4.61 -18.70
CA ARG A 133 12.30 -4.95 -18.56
C ARG A 133 13.11 -3.78 -18.03
N LYS A 134 12.91 -2.58 -18.56
CA LYS A 134 13.62 -1.38 -18.10
C LYS A 134 13.33 -1.07 -16.62
N ALA A 135 12.08 -1.20 -16.18
CA ALA A 135 11.70 -0.99 -14.80
C ALA A 135 12.27 -2.06 -13.84
N GLY A 136 12.35 -3.32 -14.28
CA GLY A 136 13.01 -4.38 -13.50
C GLY A 136 14.51 -4.17 -13.35
N ILE A 137 15.17 -3.72 -14.42
CA ILE A 137 16.62 -3.44 -14.41
C ILE A 137 16.97 -2.21 -13.55
N ASP A 138 16.13 -1.17 -13.52
CA ASP A 138 16.37 0.02 -12.66
C ASP A 138 16.24 -0.33 -11.16
N GLU A 139 15.34 -1.24 -10.77
CA GLU A 139 15.23 -1.70 -9.37
C GLU A 139 16.49 -2.47 -8.93
N ASP A 140 17.09 -3.28 -9.81
CA ASP A 140 18.30 -4.07 -9.51
C ASP A 140 19.58 -3.21 -9.55
N MET A 141 19.66 -2.21 -10.45
CA MET A 141 20.82 -1.33 -10.58
C MET A 141 21.09 -0.44 -9.35
N ASP A 142 20.03 0.02 -8.68
CA ASP A 142 20.15 0.77 -7.43
C ASP A 142 20.69 -0.07 -6.27
N VAL A 143 20.43 -1.39 -6.30
CA VAL A 143 20.91 -2.34 -5.29
C VAL A 143 22.39 -2.64 -5.54
N GLU A 144 22.77 -2.91 -6.79
CA GLU A 144 24.15 -3.20 -7.16
C GLU A 144 25.12 -2.04 -6.88
N LYS A 145 24.69 -0.79 -7.07
CA LYS A 145 25.53 0.39 -6.74
C LYS A 145 25.87 0.50 -5.25
N ASN A 146 24.96 0.09 -4.36
CA ASN A 146 25.22 0.12 -2.91
C ASN A 146 26.13 -1.04 -2.45
N PHE A 147 26.26 -2.10 -3.24
CA PHE A 147 27.18 -3.21 -2.98
C PHE A 147 28.52 -3.09 -3.72
N ALA A 148 28.69 -2.04 -4.53
CA ALA A 148 29.97 -1.72 -5.12
C ALA A 148 30.93 -1.27 -4.01
N VAL A 149 31.85 -2.16 -3.64
CA VAL A 149 32.93 -1.84 -2.71
C VAL A 149 33.81 -0.80 -3.40
N GLU A 150 33.78 0.44 -2.92
CA GLU A 150 34.70 1.46 -3.40
C GLU A 150 36.14 0.99 -3.15
N ALA A 151 37.04 1.29 -4.09
CA ALA A 151 38.44 0.95 -3.90
C ALA A 151 38.93 1.63 -2.60
N PRO A 152 39.62 0.89 -1.72
CA PRO A 152 40.20 1.49 -0.53
C PRO A 152 41.04 2.71 -0.91
N PRO A 153 40.95 3.82 -0.14
CA PRO A 153 41.83 4.96 -0.37
C PRO A 153 43.29 4.52 -0.24
N GLU A 154 44.19 5.20 -0.96
CA GLU A 154 45.63 4.88 -0.96
C GLU A 154 46.26 4.99 0.43
N ILE A 155 45.68 5.82 1.30
CA ILE A 155 45.99 5.92 2.73
C ILE A 155 44.69 6.03 3.52
N GLU A 156 44.58 5.30 4.63
CA GLU A 156 43.43 5.42 5.52
C GLU A 156 43.54 6.69 6.36
N TRP A 157 42.40 7.33 6.67
CA TRP A 157 42.35 8.64 7.34
C TRP A 157 43.02 8.70 8.72
N TRP A 158 43.19 7.55 9.39
CA TRP A 158 43.87 7.46 10.68
C TRP A 158 45.40 7.41 10.55
N ASP A 159 45.93 7.06 9.38
CA ASP A 159 47.37 7.02 9.08
C ASP A 159 47.89 8.27 8.36
N GLU A 160 47.00 9.10 7.79
CA GLU A 160 47.36 10.33 7.07
C GLU A 160 48.29 11.25 7.88
N GLY A 161 48.11 11.31 9.21
CA GLY A 161 48.96 12.11 10.10
C GLY A 161 50.32 11.49 10.43
N LEU A 162 50.54 10.21 10.11
CA LEU A 162 51.72 9.42 10.50
C LEU A 162 52.72 9.22 9.36
N VAL A 163 52.32 9.47 8.11
CA VAL A 163 53.16 9.28 6.92
C VAL A 163 53.37 10.62 6.21
N ASP A 164 54.58 10.87 5.71
CA ASP A 164 54.87 11.95 4.76
C ASP A 164 54.66 11.45 3.32
N GLY A 165 53.40 11.32 2.90
CA GLY A 165 53.04 10.81 1.58
C GLY A 165 51.54 10.68 1.35
N SER A 166 51.16 10.24 0.14
CA SER A 166 49.75 9.98 -0.23
C SER A 166 49.41 8.50 -0.25
N ASN A 167 50.40 7.62 -0.07
CA ASN A 167 50.25 6.17 -0.14
C ASN A 167 51.21 5.45 0.82
N TYR A 168 51.05 4.13 0.92
CA TYR A 168 51.84 3.25 1.79
C TYR A 168 53.12 2.69 1.15
N ASP A 169 53.53 3.16 -0.03
CA ASP A 169 54.65 2.53 -0.78
C ASP A 169 56.01 2.73 -0.09
N GLU A 170 56.12 3.73 0.78
CA GLU A 170 57.38 4.16 1.39
C GLU A 170 57.40 3.98 2.92
N ILE A 171 56.56 3.10 3.47
CA ILE A 171 56.53 2.80 4.92
C ILE A 171 57.89 2.28 5.42
N ASP A 172 58.63 1.56 4.58
CA ASP A 172 59.93 0.98 4.97
C ASP A 172 61.03 2.04 5.14
N ASP A 173 60.83 3.29 4.68
CA ASP A 173 61.78 4.39 4.88
C ASP A 173 61.48 5.12 6.21
N PRO A 174 62.34 4.99 7.23
CA PRO A 174 62.13 5.65 8.53
C PRO A 174 62.09 7.18 8.43
N SER A 175 62.63 7.74 7.34
CA SER A 175 62.68 9.19 7.10
C SER A 175 61.33 9.77 6.70
N LYS A 176 60.42 8.93 6.17
CA LYS A 176 59.08 9.32 5.73
C LYS A 176 57.97 8.99 6.72
N LEU A 177 58.35 8.43 7.87
CA LEU A 177 57.45 8.15 8.99
C LEU A 177 57.53 9.26 10.04
N LYS A 178 56.40 9.92 10.30
CA LYS A 178 56.25 10.92 11.37
C LYS A 178 56.00 10.27 12.74
N ILE A 179 56.71 9.19 13.06
CA ILE A 179 56.56 8.47 14.32
C ILE A 179 57.57 9.00 15.36
N SER A 180 58.80 9.28 14.94
CA SER A 180 59.87 9.77 15.83
C SER A 180 60.14 11.27 15.70
N THR A 181 59.37 11.97 14.87
CA THR A 181 59.47 13.42 14.71
C THR A 181 58.89 14.14 15.93
N PRO A 182 59.42 15.32 16.31
CA PRO A 182 58.93 16.05 17.48
C PRO A 182 57.47 16.53 17.35
N ASP A 183 56.94 16.63 16.12
CA ASP A 183 55.55 16.99 15.82
C ASP A 183 54.62 15.75 15.65
N THR A 184 55.04 14.57 16.11
CA THR A 184 54.23 13.34 16.02
C THR A 184 53.02 13.35 16.94
N ILE A 185 51.95 12.65 16.54
CA ILE A 185 50.77 12.38 17.37
C ILE A 185 51.07 11.28 18.40
N ILE A 186 52.05 10.41 18.12
CA ILE A 186 52.38 9.25 18.95
C ILE A 186 53.33 9.67 20.07
N THR A 187 52.83 9.68 21.30
CA THR A 187 53.63 9.99 22.49
C THR A 187 53.59 8.82 23.47
N GLU A 188 54.43 8.85 24.51
CA GLU A 188 54.40 7.86 25.61
C GLU A 188 53.11 7.96 26.46
N LEU A 189 52.29 9.00 26.24
CA LEU A 189 51.09 9.26 27.02
C LEU A 189 49.91 8.38 26.55
N VAL A 190 49.25 7.74 27.51
CA VAL A 190 48.00 7.00 27.27
C VAL A 190 46.79 7.91 27.54
N GLN A 191 46.05 8.24 26.48
CA GLN A 191 44.81 9.01 26.61
C GLN A 191 43.68 8.12 27.12
N HIS A 192 43.07 8.51 28.24
CA HIS A 192 41.82 7.91 28.69
C HIS A 192 40.66 8.71 28.08
N PRO A 193 39.83 8.12 27.21
CA PRO A 193 38.72 8.84 26.58
C PRO A 193 37.71 9.31 27.61
N VAL A 194 36.99 10.38 27.30
CA VAL A 194 35.94 10.92 28.19
C VAL A 194 34.88 9.85 28.43
N ALA A 195 34.65 9.50 29.70
CA ALA A 195 33.58 8.59 30.08
C ALA A 195 32.23 9.26 29.77
N LEU A 196 31.53 8.74 28.76
CA LEU A 196 30.16 9.15 28.44
C LEU A 196 29.20 8.45 29.41
N GLU A 197 28.27 9.21 29.99
CA GLU A 197 27.19 8.62 30.78
C GLU A 197 26.34 7.69 29.89
N PRO A 198 25.98 6.50 30.39
CA PRO A 198 25.18 5.57 29.60
C PRO A 198 23.79 6.18 29.36
N PRO A 199 23.27 6.14 28.12
CA PRO A 199 21.95 6.69 27.80
C PRO A 199 20.81 6.14 28.68
N GLN A 200 20.97 4.93 29.21
CA GLN A 200 20.02 4.23 30.07
C GLN A 200 19.87 4.89 31.45
N ASP A 201 20.89 5.57 31.98
CA ASP A 201 20.80 6.24 33.29
C ASP A 201 19.81 7.41 33.26
N ARG A 202 19.61 8.02 32.08
CA ARG A 202 18.55 9.02 31.88
C ARG A 202 17.15 8.44 32.03
N GLN A 203 16.99 7.14 31.78
CA GLN A 203 15.74 6.40 31.91
C GLN A 203 15.59 5.73 33.29
N ALA A 204 16.38 6.14 34.28
CA ALA A 204 16.35 5.55 35.61
C ALA A 204 14.93 5.48 36.16
N PRO A 205 14.48 4.30 36.63
CA PRO A 205 13.13 4.12 37.10
C PRO A 205 12.87 5.05 38.30
N PRO A 206 11.66 5.62 38.40
CA PRO A 206 11.32 6.46 39.53
C PRO A 206 11.47 5.68 40.85
N PRO A 207 11.78 6.38 41.96
CA PRO A 207 11.96 5.73 43.25
C PRO A 207 10.72 4.89 43.59
N LYS A 208 10.96 3.67 44.07
CA LYS A 208 9.90 2.70 44.37
C LYS A 208 8.89 3.31 45.33
N ALA A 209 7.62 3.34 44.92
CA ALA A 209 6.55 3.84 45.77
C ALA A 209 6.44 2.98 47.05
N MET A 210 6.35 3.64 48.21
CA MET A 210 6.12 2.95 49.48
C MET A 210 4.65 2.53 49.57
N TYR A 211 4.41 1.22 49.55
CA TYR A 211 3.06 0.67 49.70
C TYR A 211 2.73 0.45 51.17
N LEU A 212 1.60 0.99 51.61
CA LEU A 212 1.06 0.75 52.94
C LEU A 212 0.18 -0.51 52.94
N THR A 213 0.29 -1.30 54.01
CA THR A 213 -0.63 -2.40 54.29
C THR A 213 -2.04 -1.88 54.54
N SER A 214 -3.05 -2.74 54.40
CA SER A 214 -4.45 -2.38 54.68
C SER A 214 -4.65 -1.90 56.12
N LYS A 215 -3.88 -2.42 57.08
CA LYS A 215 -3.91 -2.01 58.50
C LYS A 215 -3.36 -0.59 58.68
N GLU A 216 -2.25 -0.26 58.01
CA GLU A 216 -1.66 1.08 58.04
C GLU A 216 -2.54 2.11 57.33
N LYS A 217 -3.09 1.77 56.15
CA LYS A 217 -4.09 2.60 55.46
C LYS A 217 -5.29 2.90 56.36
N ALA A 218 -5.79 1.89 57.08
CA ALA A 218 -6.88 2.08 58.03
C ALA A 218 -6.47 2.94 59.24
N LYS A 219 -5.24 2.78 59.77
CA LYS A 219 -4.70 3.60 60.86
C LYS A 219 -4.58 5.06 60.44
N MET A 220 -3.95 5.34 59.29
CA MET A 220 -3.81 6.68 58.72
C MET A 220 -5.18 7.33 58.46
N ARG A 221 -6.13 6.59 57.88
CA ARG A 221 -7.50 7.09 57.67
C ARG A 221 -8.20 7.46 58.98
N ARG A 222 -8.02 6.66 60.04
CA ARG A 222 -8.59 6.94 61.36
C ARG A 222 -7.96 8.17 62.01
N GLN A 223 -6.63 8.29 61.93
CA GLN A 223 -5.91 9.45 62.46
C GLN A 223 -6.34 10.75 61.76
N ARG A 224 -6.34 10.78 60.41
CA ARG A 224 -6.83 11.94 59.65
C ARG A 224 -8.26 12.32 60.00
N ARG A 225 -9.19 11.35 60.04
CA ARG A 225 -10.58 11.62 60.46
C ARG A 225 -10.68 12.13 61.90
N MET A 226 -9.83 11.64 62.80
CA MET A 226 -9.80 12.10 64.19
C MET A 226 -9.28 13.54 64.28
N GLU A 227 -8.25 13.88 63.50
CA GLU A 227 -7.70 15.24 63.39
C GLU A 227 -8.75 16.20 62.82
N ASP A 228 -9.37 15.86 61.68
CA ASP A 228 -10.44 16.65 61.05
C ASP A 228 -11.61 16.90 62.03
N LEU A 229 -12.04 15.85 62.77
CA LEU A 229 -13.11 15.97 63.76
C LEU A 229 -12.70 16.84 64.95
N LYS A 230 -11.46 16.71 65.46
CA LYS A 230 -10.93 17.55 66.54
C LYS A 230 -10.84 19.00 66.11
N GLU A 231 -10.40 19.27 64.88
CA GLU A 231 -10.35 20.61 64.30
C GLU A 231 -11.75 21.22 64.18
N MET A 232 -12.73 20.47 63.65
CA MET A 232 -14.12 20.93 63.58
C MET A 232 -14.71 21.20 64.97
N GLN A 233 -14.47 20.32 65.95
CA GLN A 233 -14.92 20.53 67.33
C GLN A 233 -14.27 21.76 67.97
N ALA A 234 -12.99 22.00 67.72
CA ALA A 234 -12.31 23.20 68.18
C ALA A 234 -12.91 24.47 67.55
N LYS A 235 -13.22 24.45 66.25
CA LYS A 235 -13.91 25.55 65.55
C LYS A 235 -15.30 25.83 66.13
N ILE A 236 -16.05 24.79 66.48
CA ILE A 236 -17.36 24.92 67.14
C ILE A 236 -17.20 25.49 68.54
N ARG A 237 -16.23 24.99 69.33
CA ARG A 237 -15.96 25.49 70.69
C ARG A 237 -15.54 26.96 70.70
N LEU A 238 -14.81 27.39 69.68
CA LEU A 238 -14.41 28.78 69.47
C LEU A 238 -15.53 29.66 68.89
N GLY A 239 -16.67 29.07 68.48
CA GLY A 239 -17.81 29.80 67.91
C GLY A 239 -17.64 30.22 66.45
N LEU A 240 -16.60 29.76 65.75
CA LEU A 240 -16.36 30.07 64.33
C LEU A 240 -17.34 29.35 63.40
N VAL A 241 -17.88 28.20 63.84
CA VAL A 241 -18.83 27.39 63.07
C VAL A 241 -19.99 26.99 63.99
N PRO A 242 -21.25 27.23 63.61
CA PRO A 242 -22.40 26.79 64.41
C PRO A 242 -22.47 25.26 64.47
N ALA A 243 -22.98 24.73 65.59
CA ALA A 243 -23.16 23.29 65.75
C ALA A 243 -24.10 22.75 64.64
N PRO A 244 -23.74 21.64 63.97
CA PRO A 244 -24.55 21.12 62.88
C PRO A 244 -25.91 20.62 63.39
N PRO A 245 -27.03 20.93 62.69
CA PRO A 245 -28.37 20.49 63.09
C PRO A 245 -28.52 18.95 63.03
N PRO A 246 -29.46 18.37 63.80
CA PRO A 246 -29.66 16.93 63.84
C PRO A 246 -30.10 16.39 62.47
N LYS A 247 -29.53 15.27 62.03
CA LYS A 247 -29.85 14.66 60.74
C LYS A 247 -31.22 13.98 60.78
N VAL A 248 -32.23 14.59 60.17
CA VAL A 248 -33.57 13.97 60.04
C VAL A 248 -33.63 13.05 58.80
N LYS A 249 -34.27 11.89 58.99
CA LYS A 249 -34.60 10.89 57.94
C LYS A 249 -36.09 10.56 58.06
N LYS A 250 -36.73 10.09 56.99
CA LYS A 250 -38.14 9.63 57.03
C LYS A 250 -38.42 8.65 58.19
N GLY A 251 -37.57 7.63 58.35
CA GLY A 251 -37.71 6.67 59.46
C GLY A 251 -37.40 7.21 60.86
N ASN A 252 -36.73 8.37 60.99
CA ASN A 252 -36.40 9.01 62.27
C ASN A 252 -37.24 10.27 62.52
N LEU A 253 -38.25 10.53 61.66
CA LEU A 253 -39.03 11.77 61.66
C LEU A 253 -39.83 11.91 62.96
N MET A 254 -40.62 10.88 63.32
CA MET A 254 -41.44 10.90 64.53
C MET A 254 -40.61 10.96 65.82
N ARG A 255 -39.38 10.44 65.81
CA ARG A 255 -38.50 10.47 66.98
C ARG A 255 -37.83 11.83 67.21
N VAL A 256 -37.55 12.58 66.14
CA VAL A 256 -36.81 13.86 66.22
C VAL A 256 -37.76 15.07 66.21
N LEU A 257 -38.85 14.99 65.43
CA LEU A 257 -39.80 16.08 65.24
C LEU A 257 -41.21 15.69 65.67
N GLY A 258 -41.37 14.70 66.56
CA GLY A 258 -42.68 14.16 66.99
C GLY A 258 -43.67 15.25 67.41
N ASP A 259 -43.26 16.17 68.29
CA ASP A 259 -44.11 17.25 68.79
C ASP A 259 -44.60 18.21 67.69
N SER A 260 -43.81 18.38 66.62
CA SER A 260 -44.19 19.20 65.45
C SER A 260 -44.97 18.39 64.41
N ALA A 261 -44.65 17.11 64.26
CA ALA A 261 -45.28 16.19 63.32
C ALA A 261 -46.72 15.84 63.73
N VAL A 262 -47.02 15.84 65.04
CA VAL A 262 -48.38 15.67 65.56
C VAL A 262 -49.26 16.89 65.24
N LYS A 263 -48.67 18.09 65.16
CA LYS A 263 -49.40 19.32 64.81
C LYS A 263 -49.65 19.41 63.30
N ASP A 264 -48.58 19.33 62.50
CA ASP A 264 -48.65 19.48 61.04
C ASP A 264 -47.80 18.41 60.32
N PRO A 265 -48.34 17.21 60.08
CA PRO A 265 -47.56 16.09 59.53
C PRO A 265 -47.01 16.39 58.12
N THR A 266 -47.82 17.00 57.26
CA THR A 266 -47.43 17.33 55.88
C THR A 266 -46.31 18.36 55.82
N ALA A 267 -46.34 19.39 56.68
CA ALA A 267 -45.31 20.42 56.72
C ALA A 267 -43.95 19.84 57.17
N VAL A 268 -43.97 18.95 58.17
CA VAL A 268 -42.77 18.25 58.64
C VAL A 268 -42.24 17.29 57.57
N GLU A 269 -43.10 16.57 56.85
CA GLU A 269 -42.68 15.72 55.74
C GLU A 269 -42.03 16.51 54.60
N ILE A 270 -42.61 17.64 54.19
CA ILE A 270 -42.03 18.52 53.16
C ILE A 270 -40.66 19.02 53.61
N ARG A 271 -40.54 19.48 54.87
CA ARG A 271 -39.27 19.94 55.44
C ARG A 271 -38.21 18.84 55.41
N VAL A 272 -38.55 17.62 55.85
CA VAL A 272 -37.62 16.49 55.87
C VAL A 272 -37.25 16.04 54.46
N ASN A 273 -38.21 16.04 53.52
CA ASN A 273 -37.95 15.76 52.11
C ASN A 273 -36.99 16.80 51.51
N ARG A 274 -37.18 18.09 51.83
CA ARG A 274 -36.29 19.17 51.41
C ARG A 274 -34.88 18.96 51.98
N GLU A 275 -34.73 18.70 53.28
CA GLU A 275 -33.40 18.44 53.88
C GLU A 275 -32.72 17.18 53.30
N ILE A 276 -33.49 16.15 52.94
CA ILE A 276 -32.96 14.96 52.25
C ILE A 276 -32.50 15.33 50.84
N ALA A 277 -33.30 16.10 50.10
CA ALA A 277 -33.00 16.56 48.75
C ALA A 277 -31.78 17.49 48.76
N GLU A 278 -31.71 18.48 49.66
CA GLU A 278 -30.55 19.37 49.84
C GLU A 278 -29.28 18.58 50.15
N ARG A 279 -29.36 17.56 51.00
CA ARG A 279 -28.21 16.69 51.30
C ARG A 279 -27.77 15.87 50.09
N HIS A 280 -28.73 15.37 49.31
CA HIS A 280 -28.44 14.66 48.07
C HIS A 280 -27.80 15.61 47.04
N GLN A 281 -28.38 16.80 46.86
CA GLN A 281 -27.88 17.83 45.96
C GLN A 281 -26.46 18.23 46.34
N LYS A 282 -26.21 18.56 47.61
CA LYS A 282 -24.85 18.87 48.09
C LYS A 282 -23.85 17.76 47.80
N HIS A 283 -24.26 16.48 47.89
CA HIS A 283 -23.41 15.35 47.52
C HIS A 283 -23.12 15.31 46.01
N VAL A 284 -24.13 15.55 45.16
CA VAL A 284 -23.97 15.65 43.71
C VAL A 284 -23.08 16.83 43.36
N ASP A 285 -23.35 18.02 43.89
CA ASP A 285 -22.56 19.24 43.68
C ASP A 285 -21.09 19.02 44.07
N THR A 286 -20.83 18.45 45.25
CA THR A 286 -19.47 18.14 45.70
C THR A 286 -18.76 17.14 44.76
N ASN A 287 -19.49 16.20 44.15
CA ASN A 287 -18.92 15.26 43.20
C ASN A 287 -18.66 15.92 41.84
N GLU A 288 -19.53 16.82 41.41
CA GLU A 288 -19.38 17.61 40.19
C GLU A 288 -18.21 18.58 40.32
N GLU A 289 -18.05 19.26 41.45
CA GLU A 289 -16.90 20.12 41.77
C GLU A 289 -15.57 19.34 41.72
N ARG A 290 -15.55 18.08 42.18
CA ARG A 290 -14.34 17.22 42.12
C ARG A 290 -14.11 16.59 40.76
N LYS A 291 -15.12 16.56 39.88
CA LYS A 291 -15.02 15.90 38.59
C LYS A 291 -14.15 16.75 37.67
N LEU A 292 -13.06 16.16 37.19
CA LEU A 292 -12.20 16.86 36.22
C LEU A 292 -13.01 17.29 35.00
N THR A 293 -12.82 18.56 34.62
CA THR A 293 -13.38 19.10 33.37
C THR A 293 -12.83 18.33 32.17
N LYS A 294 -13.47 18.48 31.00
CA LYS A 294 -13.00 17.81 29.78
C LYS A 294 -11.57 18.23 29.43
N GLU A 295 -11.27 19.51 29.61
CA GLU A 295 -9.95 20.10 29.36
C GLU A 295 -8.90 19.54 30.33
N GLN A 296 -9.18 19.53 31.63
CA GLN A 296 -8.28 18.96 32.63
C GLN A 296 -8.01 17.46 32.41
N ARG A 297 -9.00 16.71 31.92
CA ARG A 297 -8.82 15.30 31.54
C ARG A 297 -7.89 15.15 30.34
N HIS A 298 -8.03 16.01 29.34
CA HIS A 298 -7.17 16.01 28.16
C HIS A 298 -5.73 16.38 28.52
N GLU A 299 -5.54 17.42 29.33
CA GLU A 299 -4.22 17.83 29.83
C GLU A 299 -3.56 16.69 30.63
N LYS A 300 -4.30 16.07 31.56
CA LYS A 300 -3.78 14.92 32.33
C LYS A 300 -3.39 13.74 31.43
N LEU A 301 -4.13 13.50 30.34
CA LEU A 301 -3.79 12.46 29.36
C LEU A 301 -2.50 12.82 28.61
N ALA A 302 -2.39 14.05 28.12
CA ALA A 302 -1.21 14.54 27.40
C ALA A 302 0.04 14.47 28.28
N VAL A 303 -0.05 14.89 29.55
CA VAL A 303 1.05 14.76 30.52
C VAL A 303 1.43 13.29 30.74
N ASN A 304 0.46 12.37 30.81
CA ASN A 304 0.77 10.95 30.96
C ASN A 304 1.44 10.36 29.71
N GLN A 305 0.99 10.74 28.51
CA GLN A 305 1.60 10.31 27.25
C GLN A 305 3.03 10.84 27.10
N GLN A 306 3.27 12.08 27.53
CA GLN A 306 4.61 12.68 27.56
C GLN A 306 5.53 11.94 28.53
N LYS A 307 5.07 11.66 29.75
CA LYS A 307 5.81 10.84 30.73
C LYS A 307 6.10 9.43 30.24
N ASP A 308 5.23 8.86 29.42
CA ASP A 308 5.44 7.55 28.82
C ASP A 308 6.54 7.60 27.75
N ALA A 309 6.52 8.63 26.89
CA ALA A 309 7.55 8.85 25.88
C ALA A 309 8.92 9.23 26.49
N GLU A 310 8.95 9.85 27.66
CA GLU A 310 10.18 10.19 28.38
C GLU A 310 10.93 8.96 28.92
N LYS A 311 10.23 7.84 29.16
CA LYS A 311 10.88 6.59 29.58
C LYS A 311 11.68 5.94 28.46
N GLY A 312 11.31 6.22 27.21
CA GLY A 312 11.90 5.59 26.04
C GLY A 312 10.95 5.73 24.84
N ILE A 313 11.54 5.81 23.65
CA ILE A 313 10.78 5.79 22.39
C ILE A 313 10.92 4.38 21.81
N HIS A 314 9.80 3.69 21.70
CA HIS A 314 9.71 2.40 21.05
C HIS A 314 9.21 2.58 19.62
N VAL A 315 9.77 1.81 18.69
CA VAL A 315 9.42 1.80 17.28
C VAL A 315 8.82 0.45 16.92
N LEU A 316 7.69 0.48 16.22
CA LEU A 316 7.01 -0.69 15.67
C LEU A 316 6.83 -0.51 14.17
N VAL A 317 7.18 -1.54 13.40
CA VAL A 317 7.04 -1.55 11.95
C VAL A 317 6.15 -2.71 11.54
N PHE A 318 5.07 -2.42 10.83
CA PHE A 318 4.13 -3.41 10.33
C PHE A 318 4.12 -3.46 8.81
N LYS A 319 3.99 -4.67 8.27
CA LYS A 319 3.74 -4.94 6.84
C LYS A 319 2.31 -5.42 6.67
N ILE A 320 1.59 -4.81 5.73
CA ILE A 320 0.18 -5.12 5.42
C ILE A 320 0.05 -5.32 3.92
N ASN A 321 -0.60 -6.39 3.47
CA ASN A 321 -0.67 -6.69 2.03
C ASN A 321 -1.47 -5.61 1.28
N SER A 322 -2.66 -5.24 1.78
CA SER A 322 -3.52 -4.23 1.17
C SER A 322 -4.23 -3.35 2.19
N LEU A 323 -4.26 -2.04 1.93
CA LEU A 323 -5.01 -1.03 2.68
C LEU A 323 -6.18 -0.45 1.88
N ALA A 324 -6.73 -1.23 0.93
CA ALA A 324 -7.87 -0.81 0.12
C ALA A 324 -9.13 -0.48 0.94
N ASN A 325 -9.35 -1.18 2.06
CA ASN A 325 -10.43 -0.89 3.00
C ASN A 325 -10.16 0.43 3.74
N GLY A 326 -10.98 1.45 3.47
CA GLY A 326 -10.88 2.77 4.09
C GLY A 326 -11.07 2.75 5.61
N GLN A 327 -11.81 1.78 6.16
CA GLN A 327 -11.97 1.64 7.60
C GLN A 327 -10.66 1.25 8.29
N HIS A 328 -9.83 0.41 7.67
CA HIS A 328 -8.52 0.07 8.21
C HIS A 328 -7.63 1.33 8.26
N ARG A 329 -7.57 2.09 7.16
CA ARG A 329 -6.81 3.35 7.10
C ARG A 329 -7.25 4.33 8.19
N TYR A 330 -8.57 4.50 8.35
CA TYR A 330 -9.14 5.34 9.40
C TYR A 330 -8.77 4.87 10.81
N LYS A 331 -8.92 3.56 11.10
CA LYS A 331 -8.56 2.97 12.40
C LYS A 331 -7.08 3.20 12.71
N ILE A 332 -6.18 2.97 11.74
CA ILE A 332 -4.74 3.20 11.90
C ILE A 332 -4.47 4.68 12.24
N GLY A 333 -4.95 5.61 11.41
CA GLY A 333 -4.67 7.04 11.58
C GLY A 333 -5.23 7.62 12.88
N VAL A 334 -6.50 7.36 13.18
CA VAL A 334 -7.15 7.90 14.38
C VAL A 334 -6.57 7.33 15.66
N ASN A 335 -6.21 6.04 15.70
CA ASN A 335 -5.59 5.47 16.90
C ASN A 335 -4.15 5.95 17.07
N ALA A 336 -3.40 6.18 15.98
CA ALA A 336 -2.07 6.79 16.07
C ALA A 336 -2.14 8.19 16.69
N GLU A 337 -3.05 9.03 16.21
CA GLU A 337 -3.28 10.37 16.76
C GLU A 337 -3.77 10.35 18.22
N GLN A 338 -4.78 9.54 18.54
CA GLN A 338 -5.34 9.44 19.90
C GLN A 338 -4.32 8.95 20.94
N LEU A 339 -3.39 8.08 20.52
CA LEU A 339 -2.32 7.55 21.39
C LEU A 339 -1.07 8.46 21.39
N ALA A 340 -1.11 9.62 20.73
CA ALA A 340 0.01 10.55 20.57
C ALA A 340 1.28 9.89 19.98
N LEU A 341 1.06 8.91 19.10
CA LEU A 341 2.10 8.21 18.37
C LEU A 341 2.52 9.06 17.16
N THR A 342 3.81 9.05 16.86
CA THR A 342 4.37 9.65 15.66
C THR A 342 4.75 8.54 14.68
N GLY A 343 4.97 8.88 13.41
CA GLY A 343 5.26 7.87 12.40
C GLY A 343 4.60 8.14 11.05
N THR A 344 4.59 7.12 10.21
CA THR A 344 4.03 7.20 8.87
C THR A 344 3.37 5.90 8.42
N CYS A 345 2.28 6.03 7.66
CA CYS A 345 1.69 4.95 6.89
C CYS A 345 2.01 5.15 5.40
N ILE A 346 2.84 4.28 4.84
CA ILE A 346 3.17 4.25 3.42
C ILE A 346 2.25 3.25 2.75
N MET A 347 1.42 3.78 1.86
CA MET A 347 0.56 3.00 1.00
C MET A 347 1.25 2.76 -0.33
N HIS A 348 1.37 1.49 -0.73
CA HIS A 348 2.03 1.12 -1.98
C HIS A 348 1.36 -0.13 -2.59
N PRO A 349 1.34 -0.29 -3.92
CA PRO A 349 0.58 -1.36 -4.59
C PRO A 349 1.04 -2.78 -4.25
N LYS A 350 2.32 -2.99 -3.93
CA LYS A 350 2.86 -4.33 -3.59
C LYS A 350 2.55 -4.74 -2.14
N PHE A 351 2.80 -3.84 -1.20
CA PHE A 351 2.54 -3.99 0.23
C PHE A 351 2.56 -2.60 0.86
N ASN A 352 2.00 -2.46 2.05
CA ASN A 352 1.93 -1.22 2.80
C ASN A 352 2.82 -1.33 4.03
N LEU A 353 3.49 -0.24 4.38
CA LEU A 353 4.37 -0.17 5.54
C LEU A 353 3.82 0.83 6.54
N VAL A 354 3.65 0.41 7.78
CA VAL A 354 3.26 1.29 8.88
C VAL A 354 4.39 1.36 9.88
N VAL A 355 5.01 2.52 10.02
CA VAL A 355 6.05 2.81 11.01
C VAL A 355 5.46 3.69 12.09
N VAL A 356 5.61 3.27 13.34
CA VAL A 356 5.04 3.96 14.50
C VAL A 356 6.11 4.10 15.57
N GLU A 357 6.21 5.27 16.17
CA GLU A 357 7.12 5.54 17.29
C GLU A 357 6.35 6.22 18.46
N GLY A 358 6.72 5.88 19.70
CA GLY A 358 6.15 6.50 20.88
C GLY A 358 6.47 5.74 22.17
N GLY A 359 5.81 6.09 23.26
CA GLY A 359 6.02 5.42 24.54
C GLY A 359 5.48 3.97 24.57
N GLU A 360 6.06 3.15 25.44
CA GLU A 360 5.77 1.71 25.58
C GLU A 360 4.27 1.40 25.71
N TRP A 361 3.54 2.19 26.50
CA TRP A 361 2.12 1.96 26.73
C TRP A 361 1.30 2.22 25.46
N SER A 362 1.61 3.30 24.75
CA SER A 362 0.93 3.67 23.50
C SER A 362 1.25 2.67 22.40
N THR A 363 2.50 2.25 22.24
CA THR A 363 2.92 1.28 21.22
C THR A 363 2.36 -0.11 21.49
N THR A 364 2.30 -0.56 22.75
CA THR A 364 1.65 -1.82 23.14
C THR A 364 0.17 -1.83 22.78
N LYS A 365 -0.54 -0.74 23.04
CA LYS A 365 -1.95 -0.59 22.62
C LYS A 365 -2.12 -0.61 21.11
N PHE A 366 -1.21 0.05 20.39
CA PHE A 366 -1.23 0.08 18.93
C PHE A 366 -0.93 -1.30 18.33
N ARG A 367 0.03 -2.05 18.88
CA ARG A 367 0.27 -3.45 18.49
C ARG A 367 -0.98 -4.30 18.67
N LYS A 368 -1.66 -4.20 19.81
CA LYS A 368 -2.91 -4.92 20.06
C LYS A 368 -3.98 -4.53 19.04
N LEU A 369 -4.07 -3.25 18.67
CA LEU A 369 -4.95 -2.82 17.59
C LEU A 369 -4.62 -3.52 16.27
N MET A 370 -3.36 -3.44 15.84
CA MET A 370 -2.91 -3.93 14.54
C MET A 370 -2.98 -5.46 14.42
N LEU A 371 -2.63 -6.20 15.47
CA LEU A 371 -2.52 -7.66 15.39
C LEU A 371 -3.76 -8.42 15.88
N GLN A 372 -4.60 -7.83 16.74
CA GLN A 372 -5.70 -8.56 17.39
C GLN A 372 -7.09 -7.96 17.20
N ARG A 373 -7.20 -6.64 16.99
CA ARG A 373 -8.52 -5.97 16.95
C ARG A 373 -9.01 -5.65 15.56
N ILE A 374 -8.09 -5.42 14.61
CA ILE A 374 -8.45 -5.22 13.21
C ILE A 374 -8.51 -6.60 12.57
N ASP A 375 -9.68 -6.95 12.02
CA ASP A 375 -9.81 -8.06 11.10
C ASP A 375 -9.38 -7.57 9.72
N TRP A 376 -8.22 -8.04 9.24
CA TRP A 376 -7.65 -7.61 7.97
C TRP A 376 -8.31 -8.26 6.75
N THR A 377 -9.08 -9.32 6.97
CA THR A 377 -9.80 -10.05 5.93
C THR A 377 -11.17 -9.43 5.62
N GLU A 378 -11.65 -8.57 6.51
CA GLU A 378 -12.91 -7.84 6.35
C GLU A 378 -12.81 -6.85 5.18
N ASN A 379 -13.69 -7.01 4.18
CA ASN A 379 -13.89 -5.98 3.16
C ASN A 379 -15.22 -5.25 3.38
N ALA A 380 -15.16 -3.92 3.36
CA ALA A 380 -16.31 -3.06 3.45
C ALA A 380 -16.29 -2.05 2.29
N PRO A 381 -17.44 -1.78 1.64
CA PRO A 381 -17.52 -0.76 0.61
C PRO A 381 -17.20 0.61 1.21
N SER A 382 -16.65 1.50 0.37
CA SER A 382 -16.40 2.88 0.79
C SER A 382 -17.73 3.54 1.18
N ARG A 383 -17.83 4.05 2.42
CA ARG A 383 -19.05 4.71 2.92
C ARG A 383 -19.31 6.05 2.24
N ASP A 384 -18.27 6.68 1.70
CA ASP A 384 -18.35 7.92 0.96
C ASP A 384 -18.22 7.66 -0.55
N LYS A 385 -19.35 7.41 -1.22
CA LYS A 385 -19.41 7.40 -2.69
C LYS A 385 -19.18 8.78 -3.29
N ASP A 386 -19.44 9.84 -2.51
CA ASP A 386 -19.41 11.25 -2.94
C ASP A 386 -18.10 11.98 -2.60
N SER A 387 -17.30 11.48 -1.65
CA SER A 387 -15.96 12.01 -1.38
C SER A 387 -14.91 11.38 -2.31
N LYS A 388 -15.20 11.38 -3.62
CA LYS A 388 -14.17 11.17 -4.65
C LYS A 388 -13.28 12.41 -4.69
N THR A 389 -12.48 12.61 -3.65
CA THR A 389 -11.22 13.33 -3.82
C THR A 389 -10.48 12.60 -4.93
N GLY A 390 -10.42 13.20 -6.12
CA GLY A 390 -9.96 12.60 -7.38
C GLY A 390 -8.46 12.23 -7.42
N ALA A 391 -7.90 11.81 -6.29
CA ALA A 391 -6.51 11.48 -6.07
C ALA A 391 -6.30 10.09 -5.43
N GLU A 392 -7.37 9.35 -5.09
CA GLU A 392 -7.20 7.96 -4.65
C GLU A 392 -6.94 7.05 -5.86
N ARG A 393 -5.79 6.38 -5.84
CA ARG A 393 -5.37 5.45 -6.89
C ARG A 393 -6.26 4.21 -6.91
N GLU A 394 -6.47 3.62 -8.08
CA GLU A 394 -7.40 2.49 -8.28
C GLU A 394 -7.13 1.29 -7.35
N TRP A 395 -5.85 0.99 -7.10
CA TRP A 395 -5.46 -0.11 -6.21
C TRP A 395 -5.82 0.15 -4.73
N LEU A 396 -6.04 1.40 -4.32
CA LEU A 396 -6.50 1.80 -2.98
C LEU A 396 -8.03 1.83 -2.80
N LEU A 397 -8.79 1.69 -3.88
CA LEU A 397 -10.23 1.59 -3.82
C LEU A 397 -10.64 0.17 -3.39
N ALA A 398 -11.66 0.08 -2.54
CA ALA A 398 -12.21 -1.20 -2.08
C ALA A 398 -12.98 -1.95 -3.19
N GLU A 399 -13.47 -1.22 -4.18
CA GLU A 399 -14.23 -1.73 -5.33
C GLU A 399 -13.32 -1.83 -6.57
N ASN A 400 -13.49 -2.88 -7.36
CA ASN A 400 -12.88 -3.05 -8.67
C ASN A 400 -13.64 -2.27 -9.75
N GLU A 401 -13.11 -2.22 -10.98
CA GLU A 401 -13.76 -1.56 -12.13
C GLU A 401 -15.19 -2.07 -12.41
N LYS A 402 -15.53 -3.27 -11.94
CA LYS A 402 -16.85 -3.90 -12.04
C LYS A 402 -17.81 -3.58 -10.89
N GLY A 403 -17.38 -2.80 -9.90
CA GLY A 403 -18.16 -2.50 -8.68
C GLY A 403 -18.18 -3.63 -7.65
N GLU A 404 -17.42 -4.70 -7.88
CA GLU A 404 -17.26 -5.81 -6.94
C GLU A 404 -16.17 -5.47 -5.90
N LEU A 405 -16.38 -5.91 -4.66
CA LEU A 405 -15.40 -5.75 -3.58
C LEU A 405 -14.15 -6.60 -3.86
N LYS A 406 -12.96 -6.03 -3.65
CA LYS A 406 -11.68 -6.78 -3.73
C LYS A 406 -11.67 -7.95 -2.75
N ASP A 407 -11.09 -9.08 -3.15
CA ASP A 407 -10.88 -10.16 -2.20
C ASP A 407 -9.74 -9.78 -1.24
N MET A 408 -10.04 -9.78 0.06
CA MET A 408 -9.11 -9.47 1.14
C MET A 408 -8.81 -10.70 2.01
N SER A 409 -9.26 -11.90 1.62
CA SER A 409 -9.08 -13.14 2.39
C SER A 409 -7.61 -13.48 2.71
N LEU A 410 -6.69 -13.11 1.81
CA LEU A 410 -5.24 -13.28 1.98
C LEU A 410 -4.54 -12.06 2.61
N ASN A 411 -5.31 -11.05 3.04
CA ASN A 411 -4.75 -9.86 3.65
C ASN A 411 -4.45 -10.12 5.12
N GLU A 412 -3.23 -9.82 5.52
CA GLU A 412 -2.75 -9.95 6.88
C GLU A 412 -1.88 -8.76 7.26
N CYS A 413 -1.70 -8.57 8.57
CA CYS A 413 -0.76 -7.61 9.13
C CYS A 413 0.30 -8.36 9.94
N LYS A 414 1.56 -8.19 9.55
CA LYS A 414 2.71 -8.79 10.21
C LYS A 414 3.56 -7.71 10.88
N LEU A 415 4.04 -7.98 12.08
CA LEU A 415 5.05 -7.15 12.76
C LEU A 415 6.42 -7.52 12.18
N VAL A 416 7.06 -6.57 11.50
CA VAL A 416 8.36 -6.75 10.85
C VAL A 416 9.50 -6.43 11.81
N PHE A 417 9.34 -5.37 12.60
CA PHE A 417 10.35 -4.90 13.53
C PHE A 417 9.72 -4.30 14.78
N GLU A 418 10.36 -4.56 15.91
CA GLU A 418 10.09 -3.95 17.20
C GLU A 418 11.43 -3.61 17.84
N GLY A 419 11.57 -2.38 18.31
CA GLY A 419 12.79 -1.94 18.99
C GLY A 419 12.62 -0.62 19.69
N GLU A 420 13.74 -0.10 20.18
CA GLU A 420 13.84 1.20 20.83
C GLU A 420 14.71 2.13 20.00
N GLU A 421 14.40 3.43 20.06
CA GLU A 421 15.15 4.46 19.38
C GLU A 421 15.44 5.63 20.32
N LYS A 422 16.57 6.29 20.10
CA LYS A 422 17.07 7.35 20.99
C LYS A 422 16.13 8.55 21.07
N ALA A 423 15.49 8.89 19.95
CA ALA A 423 14.58 10.03 19.83
C ALA A 423 13.57 9.79 18.70
N ARG A 424 12.47 10.55 18.71
CA ARG A 424 11.48 10.51 17.63
C ARG A 424 12.09 11.02 16.32
N ALA A 425 11.97 10.23 15.26
CA ALA A 425 12.36 10.63 13.91
C ALA A 425 11.24 11.43 13.20
N PHE A 426 9.97 11.15 13.51
CA PHE A 426 8.83 11.85 12.95
C PHE A 426 8.24 12.87 13.93
N ARG A 427 7.85 14.04 13.41
CA ARG A 427 7.24 15.10 14.23
C ARG A 427 5.74 14.86 14.50
N LYS A 428 5.06 14.20 13.57
CA LYS A 428 3.62 13.92 13.62
C LYS A 428 3.33 12.63 12.86
N TRP A 429 2.15 12.08 13.11
CA TRP A 429 1.60 11.04 12.27
C TRP A 429 1.31 11.57 10.84
N SER A 430 1.61 10.78 9.82
CA SER A 430 1.27 11.12 8.44
C SER A 430 0.98 9.87 7.60
N SER A 431 0.26 10.05 6.48
CA SER A 431 -0.01 9.00 5.51
C SER A 431 0.48 9.45 4.14
N ARG A 432 1.21 8.58 3.43
CA ARG A 432 1.78 8.88 2.12
C ARG A 432 1.44 7.76 1.14
N VAL A 433 0.95 8.13 -0.04
CA VAL A 433 0.79 7.20 -1.16
C VAL A 433 2.07 7.25 -2.00
N CYS A 434 2.70 6.09 -2.22
CA CYS A 434 3.88 5.95 -3.05
C CYS A 434 3.61 4.91 -4.15
N GLU A 435 3.96 5.22 -5.39
CA GLU A 435 3.74 4.29 -6.52
C GLU A 435 4.95 3.41 -6.81
N THR A 436 6.13 3.86 -6.40
CA THR A 436 7.40 3.20 -6.65
C THR A 436 8.15 2.96 -5.35
N ASP A 437 8.93 1.88 -5.30
CA ASP A 437 9.82 1.57 -4.18
C ASP A 437 10.82 2.73 -3.92
N ALA A 438 11.26 3.44 -4.96
CA ALA A 438 12.16 4.59 -4.84
C ALA A 438 11.51 5.79 -4.12
N GLU A 439 10.24 6.08 -4.39
CA GLU A 439 9.51 7.15 -3.67
C GLU A 439 9.34 6.80 -2.19
N ALA A 440 9.01 5.54 -1.87
CA ALA A 440 8.91 5.05 -0.50
C ALA A 440 10.25 5.17 0.25
N ARG A 441 11.35 4.72 -0.37
CA ARG A 441 12.71 4.86 0.19
C ARG A 441 13.10 6.33 0.39
N SER A 442 12.89 7.20 -0.60
CA SER A 442 13.21 8.63 -0.50
C SER A 442 12.42 9.33 0.62
N PHE A 443 11.15 8.98 0.81
CA PHE A 443 10.33 9.54 1.88
C PHE A 443 10.85 9.11 3.27
N LEU A 444 11.16 7.82 3.44
CA LEU A 444 11.72 7.29 4.69
C LEU A 444 13.15 7.77 4.95
N GLY A 445 13.93 8.02 3.91
CA GLY A 445 15.30 8.54 4.01
C GLY A 445 15.38 9.90 4.71
N ARG A 446 14.30 10.70 4.66
CA ARG A 446 14.22 11.97 5.44
C ARG A 446 14.23 11.74 6.95
N ALA A 447 13.76 10.57 7.38
CA ALA A 447 13.74 10.12 8.75
C ALA A 447 14.85 9.09 9.07
N LYS A 448 15.76 8.81 8.11
CA LYS A 448 16.79 7.76 8.20
C LYS A 448 16.23 6.36 8.48
N MET A 449 15.05 6.07 7.94
CA MET A 449 14.29 4.83 8.17
C MET A 449 14.08 4.00 6.89
N GLU A 450 14.87 4.23 5.85
CA GLU A 450 14.83 3.54 4.56
C GLU A 450 15.06 2.03 4.69
N ASN A 451 15.85 1.61 5.67
CA ASN A 451 16.17 0.21 5.92
C ASN A 451 14.93 -0.63 6.24
N PHE A 452 13.92 -0.04 6.89
CA PHE A 452 12.67 -0.74 7.20
C PHE A 452 11.86 -1.09 5.96
N TRP A 453 11.97 -0.31 4.88
CA TRP A 453 11.34 -0.65 3.61
C TRP A 453 11.99 -1.88 2.99
N GLN A 454 13.33 -1.92 2.98
CA GLN A 454 14.09 -3.06 2.45
C GLN A 454 13.83 -4.33 3.28
N LEU A 455 13.82 -4.19 4.61
CA LEU A 455 13.51 -5.28 5.54
C LEU A 455 12.11 -5.83 5.28
N ALA A 456 11.10 -4.97 5.14
CA ALA A 456 9.74 -5.39 4.84
C ALA A 456 9.58 -6.04 3.45
N LYS A 457 10.38 -5.60 2.46
CA LYS A 457 10.41 -6.24 1.12
C LYS A 457 10.91 -7.68 1.20
N GLY A 458 11.95 -7.94 2.01
CA GLY A 458 12.50 -9.29 2.24
C GLY A 458 11.73 -10.15 3.24
N PHE A 459 10.80 -9.57 4.00
CA PHE A 459 10.02 -10.26 5.03
C PHE A 459 8.91 -11.13 4.42
N VAL A 460 8.96 -12.45 4.62
CA VAL A 460 7.97 -13.42 4.09
C VAL A 460 6.85 -13.67 5.10
#